data_AF-A0A836RUC8-F1
#
_entry.id   AF-A0A836RUC8-F1
#
_cell.length_a   1.000
_cell.length_b   1.000
_cell.length_c   1.000
_cell.angle_alpha   90.00
_cell.angle_beta   90.00
_cell.angle_gamma   90.00
#
_symmetry.space_group_name_H-M   'P 1'
#
loop_
_entity.id
_entity.type
_entity.pdbx_description
1 polymer ?
#
loop_
_entity_poly.entity_id
_entity_poly.type
_entity_poly.pdbx_seq_one_letter_code
_entity_poly.pdbx_strand_id
1 'polypeptide(L)'
;MSLWEKLKKGLSEGLQAATDKTSEYTRIGRIKIDVLALEKEIEEKLIELGGRVYHIAVEKNIFTIESDKEIRQLLADVKKLEEELKTYEEELKRIREDDGMK
;
A
#
# COMPACT_ATOMS: atom_id res chain seq x y z
N MET A 1 29.83 -0.29 -3.72
CA MET A 1 29.08 -1.43 -4.30
C MET A 1 27.62 -1.07 -4.39
N SER A 2 27.06 -1.10 -5.58
CA SER A 2 25.67 -0.73 -5.84
C SER A 2 24.72 -1.82 -5.32
N LEU A 3 23.51 -1.44 -4.88
CA LEU A 3 22.44 -2.37 -4.48
C LEU A 3 22.20 -3.46 -5.54
N TRP A 4 22.37 -3.10 -6.81
CA TRP A 4 22.22 -4.00 -7.96
C TRP A 4 23.22 -5.15 -7.97
N GLU A 5 24.46 -4.89 -7.55
CA GLU A 5 25.51 -5.90 -7.49
C GLU A 5 25.28 -6.87 -6.34
N LYS A 6 24.74 -6.38 -5.21
CA LYS A 6 24.36 -7.22 -4.07
C LYS A 6 23.17 -8.12 -4.39
N LEU A 7 22.19 -7.59 -5.14
CA LEU A 7 21.06 -8.37 -5.66
C LEU A 7 21.52 -9.46 -6.63
N LYS A 8 22.38 -9.11 -7.60
CA LYS A 8 22.87 -10.07 -8.61
C LYS A 8 23.71 -11.19 -7.99
N LYS A 9 24.51 -10.88 -6.97
CA LYS A 9 25.32 -11.87 -6.26
C LYS A 9 24.46 -12.84 -5.44
N GLY A 10 23.49 -12.32 -4.69
CA GLY A 10 22.52 -13.15 -3.94
C GLY A 10 21.66 -14.04 -4.83
N LEU A 11 21.35 -13.58 -6.05
CA LEU A 11 20.60 -14.35 -7.05
C LEU A 11 21.41 -15.54 -7.61
N SER A 12 22.72 -15.39 -7.78
CA SER A 12 23.57 -16.46 -8.33
C SER A 12 23.90 -17.55 -7.30
N GLU A 13 23.95 -17.20 -6.01
CA GLU A 13 24.31 -18.13 -4.93
C GLU A 13 23.12 -18.99 -4.47
N GLY A 14 21.87 -18.61 -4.79
CA GLY A 14 20.64 -19.31 -4.39
C GLY A 14 20.14 -20.41 -5.34
N LEU A 15 20.79 -20.64 -6.49
CA LEU A 15 20.19 -21.40 -7.61
C LEU A 15 20.09 -22.93 -7.42
N GLN A 16 20.57 -23.51 -6.30
CA GLN A 16 20.60 -24.96 -6.08
C GLN A 16 19.59 -25.52 -5.06
N ALA A 17 18.74 -24.69 -4.44
CA ALA A 17 17.75 -25.14 -3.43
C ALA A 17 16.32 -24.56 -3.60
N ALA A 18 15.98 -24.02 -4.78
CA ALA A 18 15.13 -22.83 -4.87
C ALA A 18 13.78 -22.91 -5.60
N THR A 19 13.31 -24.04 -6.14
CA THR A 19 12.10 -23.98 -7.00
C THR A 19 10.82 -23.59 -6.26
N ASP A 20 10.57 -24.13 -5.06
CA ASP A 20 9.33 -23.86 -4.33
C ASP A 20 9.39 -22.53 -3.53
N LYS A 21 10.55 -22.22 -2.94
CA LYS A 21 10.76 -20.94 -2.23
C LYS A 21 10.79 -19.74 -3.17
N THR A 22 11.28 -19.87 -4.41
CA THR A 22 11.35 -18.73 -5.34
C THR A 22 9.97 -18.26 -5.81
N SER A 23 9.00 -19.16 -6.02
CA SER A 23 7.63 -18.76 -6.33
C SER A 23 7.00 -17.94 -5.19
N GLU A 24 7.27 -18.32 -3.95
CA GLU A 24 6.71 -17.66 -2.77
C GLU A 24 7.32 -16.28 -2.54
N TYR A 25 8.65 -16.14 -2.65
CA TYR A 25 9.30 -14.82 -2.59
C TYR A 25 8.87 -13.89 -3.74
N THR A 26 8.60 -14.42 -4.93
CA THR A 26 8.07 -13.63 -6.05
C THR A 26 6.66 -13.11 -5.74
N ARG A 27 5.81 -13.96 -5.15
CA ARG A 27 4.46 -13.57 -4.71
C ARG A 27 4.51 -12.51 -3.61
N ILE A 28 5.34 -12.71 -2.59
CA ILE A 28 5.55 -11.71 -1.51
C ILE A 28 6.04 -10.38 -2.10
N GLY A 29 6.97 -10.43 -3.04
CA GLY A 29 7.50 -9.24 -3.71
C GLY A 29 6.42 -8.45 -4.45
N ARG A 30 5.52 -9.15 -5.15
CA ARG A 30 4.37 -8.52 -5.83
C ARG A 30 3.42 -7.87 -4.83
N ILE A 31 3.00 -8.60 -3.81
CA ILE A 31 2.08 -8.07 -2.79
C ILE A 31 2.66 -6.83 -2.10
N LYS A 32 3.98 -6.81 -1.83
CA LYS A 32 4.64 -5.61 -1.28
C LYS A 32 4.61 -4.41 -2.23
N ILE A 33 4.73 -4.62 -3.53
CA ILE A 33 4.60 -3.54 -4.52
C ILE A 33 3.17 -3.01 -4.52
N ASP A 34 2.18 -3.91 -4.47
CA ASP A 34 0.77 -3.54 -4.44
C ASP A 34 0.42 -2.75 -3.16
N VAL A 35 0.94 -3.17 -2.00
CA VAL A 35 0.84 -2.43 -0.73
C VAL A 35 1.40 -1.02 -0.86
N LEU A 36 2.62 -0.86 -1.39
CA LEU A 36 3.24 0.46 -1.57
C LEU A 36 2.44 1.34 -2.52
N ALA A 37 1.83 0.76 -3.56
CA ALA A 37 0.97 1.49 -4.48
C ALA A 37 -0.32 1.97 -3.80
N LEU A 38 -0.97 1.12 -3.00
CA LEU A 38 -2.16 1.46 -2.23
C LEU A 38 -1.87 2.53 -1.17
N GLU A 39 -0.77 2.40 -0.42
CA GLU A 39 -0.33 3.42 0.54
C GLU A 39 -0.13 4.78 -0.15
N LYS A 40 0.46 4.77 -1.35
CA LYS A 40 0.66 5.99 -2.13
C LYS A 40 -0.66 6.61 -2.60
N GLU A 41 -1.60 5.79 -3.06
CA GLU A 41 -2.92 6.25 -3.49
C GLU A 41 -3.72 6.83 -2.33
N ILE A 42 -3.67 6.20 -1.15
CA ILE A 42 -4.28 6.73 0.08
C ILE A 42 -3.67 8.10 0.44
N GLU A 43 -2.34 8.24 0.40
CA GLU A 43 -1.65 9.51 0.65
C GLU A 43 -2.17 10.61 -0.29
N GLU A 44 -2.25 10.33 -1.59
CA GLU A 44 -2.73 11.28 -2.59
C GLU A 44 -4.20 11.70 -2.33
N LYS A 45 -5.06 10.76 -1.96
CA LYS A 45 -6.46 11.03 -1.62
C LYS A 45 -6.62 11.85 -0.33
N LEU A 46 -5.77 11.62 0.66
CA LEU A 46 -5.75 12.41 1.89
C LEU A 46 -5.25 13.84 1.64
N ILE A 47 -4.29 14.03 0.74
CA ILE A 47 -3.84 15.36 0.29
C ILE A 47 -4.99 16.09 -0.41
N GLU A 48 -5.70 15.43 -1.33
CA GLU A 48 -6.87 15.96 -2.04
C GLU A 48 -7.98 16.38 -1.05
N LEU A 49 -8.28 15.51 -0.08
CA LEU A 49 -9.25 15.76 0.99
C LEU A 49 -8.86 16.98 1.84
N GLY A 50 -7.60 17.04 2.29
CA GLY A 50 -7.08 18.15 3.08
C GLY A 50 -7.18 19.48 2.33
N GLY A 51 -6.83 19.49 1.03
CA GLY A 51 -6.97 20.66 0.17
C GLY A 51 -8.43 21.12 0.05
N ARG A 52 -9.37 20.18 -0.13
CA ARG A 52 -10.80 20.50 -0.21
C ARG A 52 -11.35 21.05 1.10
N VAL A 53 -11.00 20.44 2.23
CA VAL A 53 -11.39 20.91 3.57
C VAL A 53 -10.85 22.32 3.82
N TYR A 54 -9.58 22.57 3.48
CA TYR A 54 -8.96 23.88 3.63
C TYR A 54 -9.68 24.95 2.79
N HIS A 55 -9.93 24.68 1.51
CA HIS A 55 -10.65 25.59 0.61
C HIS A 55 -12.04 25.95 1.15
N ILE A 56 -12.78 24.95 1.63
CA ILE A 56 -14.09 25.19 2.25
C ILE A 56 -13.96 26.03 3.53
N ALA A 57 -13.03 25.69 4.43
CA ALA A 57 -12.87 26.39 5.70
C ALA A 57 -12.47 27.86 5.54
N VAL A 58 -11.67 28.18 4.52
CA VAL A 58 -11.18 29.54 4.27
C VAL A 58 -12.18 30.36 3.44
N GLU A 59 -12.81 29.77 2.44
CA GLU A 59 -13.66 30.53 1.49
C GLU A 59 -15.15 30.49 1.83
N LYS A 60 -15.61 29.48 2.58
CA LYS A 60 -17.03 29.32 2.94
C LYS A 60 -17.19 29.44 4.46
N ASN A 61 -17.66 30.62 4.87
CA ASN A 61 -17.77 31.06 6.26
C ASN A 61 -18.66 30.15 7.16
N ILE A 62 -19.50 29.28 6.59
CA ILE A 62 -20.27 28.25 7.31
C ILE A 62 -20.45 27.04 6.37
N PHE A 63 -19.91 25.88 6.76
CA PHE A 63 -20.11 24.63 6.01
C PHE A 63 -20.05 23.39 6.89
N THR A 64 -21.00 22.47 6.70
CA THR A 64 -20.94 21.12 7.25
C THR A 64 -20.26 20.20 6.25
N ILE A 65 -19.12 19.63 6.64
CA ILE A 65 -18.30 18.69 5.84
C ILE A 65 -19.16 17.64 5.12
N GLU A 66 -20.19 17.13 5.81
CA GLU A 66 -21.12 16.11 5.29
C GLU A 66 -21.95 16.54 4.08
N SER A 67 -22.09 17.85 3.83
CA SER A 67 -22.83 18.37 2.69
C SER A 67 -22.01 18.47 1.40
N ASP A 68 -20.68 18.32 1.48
CA ASP A 68 -19.82 18.34 0.29
C ASP A 68 -19.77 16.95 -0.35
N LYS A 69 -20.22 16.87 -1.61
CA LYS A 69 -20.21 15.63 -2.38
C LYS A 69 -18.79 15.10 -2.61
N GLU A 70 -17.83 15.98 -2.84
CA GLU A 70 -16.44 15.64 -3.12
C GLU A 70 -15.76 15.08 -1.88
N ILE A 71 -15.97 15.72 -0.71
CA ILE A 71 -15.45 15.17 0.55
C ILE A 71 -16.04 13.78 0.82
N ARG A 72 -17.36 13.60 0.65
CA ARG A 72 -17.97 12.28 0.83
C ARG A 72 -17.40 11.22 -0.11
N GLN A 73 -17.11 11.59 -1.35
CA GLN A 73 -16.48 10.68 -2.31
C GLN A 73 -15.06 10.33 -1.87
N LEU A 74 -14.25 11.32 -1.50
CA LEU A 74 -12.86 11.10 -1.03
C LEU A 74 -12.81 10.22 0.21
N LEU A 75 -13.72 10.43 1.17
CA LEU A 75 -13.83 9.57 2.35
C LEU A 75 -14.20 8.12 2.00
N ALA A 76 -15.13 7.93 1.06
CA ALA A 76 -15.52 6.61 0.59
C ALA A 76 -14.37 5.90 -0.15
N ASP A 77 -13.64 6.63 -0.98
CA ASP A 77 -12.49 6.12 -1.74
C ASP A 77 -11.34 5.72 -0.80
N VAL A 78 -10.97 6.60 0.15
CA VAL A 78 -9.95 6.31 1.17
C VAL A 78 -10.32 5.05 1.95
N LYS A 79 -11.57 4.97 2.44
CA LYS A 79 -12.03 3.80 3.19
C LYS A 79 -11.93 2.51 2.39
N LYS A 80 -12.30 2.55 1.10
CA LYS A 80 -12.20 1.38 0.22
C LYS A 80 -10.73 0.94 0.04
N LEU A 81 -9.83 1.91 -0.17
CA LEU A 81 -8.39 1.63 -0.32
C LEU A 81 -7.78 1.08 0.97
N GLU A 82 -8.19 1.59 2.15
CA GLU A 82 -7.77 1.07 3.45
C GLU A 82 -8.25 -0.38 3.68
N GLU A 83 -9.47 -0.72 3.28
CA GLU A 83 -10.00 -2.08 3.35
C GLU A 83 -9.22 -3.04 2.43
N GLU A 84 -8.84 -2.58 1.22
CA GLU A 84 -8.01 -3.34 0.29
C GLU A 84 -6.58 -3.53 0.83
N LEU A 85 -5.95 -2.46 1.32
CA LEU A 85 -4.63 -2.49 1.95
C LEU A 85 -4.59 -3.51 3.10
N LYS A 86 -5.58 -3.46 3.98
CA LYS A 86 -5.69 -4.40 5.11
C LYS A 86 -5.75 -5.85 4.64
N THR A 87 -6.44 -6.12 3.54
CA THR A 87 -6.54 -7.48 2.97
C THR A 87 -5.17 -8.00 2.53
N TYR A 88 -4.37 -7.16 1.87
CA TYR A 88 -3.01 -7.52 1.45
C TYR A 88 -2.03 -7.63 2.62
N GLU A 89 -2.15 -6.79 3.64
CA GLU A 89 -1.34 -6.90 4.87
C GLU A 89 -1.64 -8.20 5.63
N GLU A 90 -2.90 -8.60 5.72
CA GLU A 90 -3.31 -9.88 6.31
C GLU A 90 -2.84 -11.08 5.49
N GLU A 91 -2.77 -10.97 4.16
CA GLU A 91 -2.15 -11.98 3.30
C GLU A 91 -0.65 -12.11 3.56
N LEU A 92 0.08 -10.99 3.61
CA LEU A 92 1.51 -10.98 3.94
C LEU A 92 1.79 -11.56 5.33
N LYS A 93 0.92 -11.26 6.30
CA LYS A 93 1.03 -11.80 7.65
C LYS A 93 0.86 -13.32 7.66
N ARG A 94 -0.16 -13.84 6.97
CA ARG A 94 -0.40 -15.29 6.85
C ARG A 94 0.80 -16.01 6.21
N ILE A 95 1.31 -15.48 5.10
CA ILE A 95 2.49 -16.05 4.43
C ILE A 95 3.70 -16.10 5.38
N ARG A 96 3.94 -15.06 6.18
CA ARG A 96 5.05 -15.06 7.16
C ARG A 96 4.86 -16.08 8.28
N GLU A 97 3.64 -16.25 8.76
CA GLU A 97 3.28 -17.20 9.82
C GLU A 97 3.41 -18.66 9.34
N ASP A 98 2.97 -18.94 8.10
CA ASP A 98 3.05 -20.27 7.47
C ASP A 98 4.51 -20.69 7.19
N ASP A 99 5.39 -19.74 6.86
CA ASP A 99 6.82 -19.98 6.58
C ASP A 99 7.70 -20.17 7.83
N GLY A 100 7.12 -20.08 9.04
CA GLY A 100 7.86 -20.19 10.30
C GLY A 100 8.88 -19.06 10.54
N MET A 101 8.80 -17.97 9.77
CA MET A 101 9.63 -16.78 9.94
C MET A 101 9.07 -15.93 11.10
N LYS A 102 9.48 -16.25 12.33
CA LYS A 102 9.31 -15.38 13.52
C LYS A 102 10.39 -14.32 13.61
#